data_AF-A0A8S3Z5V6-F1
#
_entry.id   AF-A0A8S3Z5V6-F1
#
_cell.length_a   1.000
_cell.length_b   1.000
_cell.length_c   1.000
_cell.angle_alpha   90.00
_cell.angle_beta   90.00
_cell.angle_gamma   90.00
#
_symmetry.space_group_name_H-M   'P 1'
#
loop_
_entity.id
_entity.type
_entity.pdbx_description
1 polymer ?
#
loop_
_entity_poly.entity_id
_entity_poly.type
_entity_poly.pdbx_seq_one_letter_code
_entity_poly.pdbx_strand_id
1 'polypeptide(L)'
;VPWGGGHKLRGPVFLHQDMSRLVNYGIGGYFGLHRDPFEFRNRVTNRTLTYSGNRIASFLIYLSEVPLGGYMSFPDLRLLLHPVKNSALFWYNFTPSGHQEEQIWHQGCPVVVGEKWIANKWILSYGNTFVRRCGVREDATQADIEEDMMRRYRY
;
A
#
# COMPACT_ATOMS: atom_id res chain seq x y z
N VAL A 1 11.01 -36.21 -12.83
CA VAL A 1 9.66 -35.67 -13.09
C VAL A 1 9.25 -34.88 -11.84
N PRO A 2 8.88 -33.59 -11.97
CA PRO A 2 9.31 -32.57 -11.01
C PRO A 2 8.19 -31.91 -10.20
N TRP A 3 8.51 -31.47 -8.99
CA TRP A 3 7.88 -30.34 -8.28
C TRP A 3 9.08 -29.51 -7.77
N GLY A 4 9.50 -28.44 -8.42
CA GLY A 4 8.72 -27.22 -8.65
C GLY A 4 9.25 -26.17 -7.68
N GLY A 5 10.46 -25.64 -7.95
CA GLY A 5 11.09 -24.59 -7.17
C GLY A 5 10.27 -23.30 -7.25
N GLY A 6 9.40 -23.08 -6.28
CA GLY A 6 8.70 -21.82 -6.11
C GLY A 6 9.68 -20.75 -5.64
N HIS A 7 10.18 -19.93 -6.56
CA HIS A 7 10.99 -18.76 -6.25
C HIS A 7 10.13 -17.74 -5.48
N LYS A 8 10.34 -17.63 -4.16
CA LYS A 8 9.67 -16.64 -3.31
C LYS A 8 10.14 -15.24 -3.69
N LEU A 9 9.28 -14.46 -4.35
CA LEU A 9 9.37 -13.00 -4.32
C LEU A 9 9.24 -12.58 -2.84
N ARG A 10 10.33 -12.14 -2.21
CA ARG A 10 10.30 -11.64 -0.83
C ARG A 10 9.73 -10.22 -0.82
N GLY A 11 8.41 -10.12 -0.89
CA GLY A 11 7.67 -8.89 -0.59
C GLY A 11 7.65 -8.59 0.92
N PRO A 12 7.06 -7.45 1.33
CA PRO A 12 6.91 -7.12 2.74
C PRO A 12 6.12 -8.19 3.51
N VAL A 13 6.45 -8.35 4.79
CA VAL A 13 5.79 -9.31 5.68
C VAL A 13 4.49 -8.70 6.21
N PHE A 14 3.39 -9.42 6.06
CA PHE A 14 2.05 -9.01 6.50
C PHE A 14 1.72 -9.39 7.96
N LEU A 15 2.63 -10.10 8.65
CA LEU A 15 2.52 -10.48 10.06
C LEU A 15 2.99 -9.34 10.97
N HIS A 16 2.40 -9.22 12.18
CA HIS A 16 2.68 -8.17 13.17
C HIS A 16 2.44 -6.72 12.68
N GLN A 17 1.34 -6.54 11.93
CA GLN A 17 0.95 -5.28 11.32
C GLN A 17 -0.31 -4.68 11.96
N ASP A 18 -0.65 -3.43 11.63
CA ASP A 18 -1.92 -2.79 12.03
C ASP A 18 -3.10 -3.71 11.69
N MET A 19 -4.13 -3.74 12.54
CA MET A 19 -5.34 -4.55 12.28
C MET A 19 -5.97 -4.14 10.95
N SER A 20 -6.37 -5.13 10.14
CA SER A 20 -7.03 -4.87 8.85
C SER A 20 -8.30 -4.07 9.07
N ARG A 21 -8.53 -3.06 8.25
CA ARG A 21 -9.75 -2.25 8.30
C ARG A 21 -10.69 -2.65 7.18
N LEU A 22 -11.85 -3.19 7.56
CA LEU A 22 -12.97 -3.37 6.67
C LEU A 22 -13.77 -2.07 6.61
N VAL A 23 -14.03 -1.56 5.41
CA VAL A 23 -14.75 -0.29 5.22
C VAL A 23 -15.79 -0.47 4.12
N ASN A 24 -16.97 0.11 4.33
CA ASN A 24 -18.02 0.25 3.34
C ASN A 24 -18.23 1.72 2.98
N TYR A 25 -18.44 2.00 1.69
CA TYR A 25 -18.93 3.27 1.19
C TYR A 25 -20.18 3.02 0.35
N GLY A 26 -21.32 3.54 0.79
CA GLY A 26 -22.54 3.61 -0.02
C GLY A 26 -22.48 4.74 -1.05
N ILE A 27 -23.61 5.00 -1.71
CA ILE A 27 -23.76 6.09 -2.70
C ILE A 27 -23.33 7.43 -2.09
N GLY A 28 -22.50 8.18 -2.81
CA GLY A 28 -21.90 9.43 -2.38
C GLY A 28 -20.74 9.27 -1.38
N GLY A 29 -20.55 8.07 -0.81
CA GLY A 29 -19.46 7.78 0.10
C GLY A 29 -18.10 7.91 -0.58
N TYR A 30 -17.19 8.63 0.07
CA TYR A 30 -15.85 8.92 -0.43
C TYR A 30 -14.85 8.98 0.73
N PHE A 31 -13.57 9.04 0.40
CA PHE A 31 -12.51 9.31 1.37
C PHE A 31 -11.56 10.35 0.80
N GLY A 32 -11.40 11.47 1.50
CA GLY A 32 -10.68 12.64 1.01
C GLY A 32 -9.19 12.38 0.75
N LEU A 33 -8.58 13.35 0.06
CA LEU A 33 -7.16 13.33 -0.26
C LEU A 33 -6.31 13.28 1.00
N HIS A 34 -5.46 12.26 1.11
CA HIS A 34 -4.62 12.01 2.26
C HIS A 34 -3.39 11.17 1.92
N ARG A 35 -2.52 10.98 2.92
CA ARG A 35 -1.45 9.98 2.91
C ARG A 35 -1.66 9.02 4.07
N ASP A 36 -1.28 7.77 3.89
CA ASP A 36 -1.44 6.73 4.90
C ASP A 36 -0.51 6.83 6.12
N PRO A 37 0.76 7.28 5.98
CA PRO A 37 1.66 7.47 7.11
C PRO A 37 1.10 8.42 8.16
N PHE A 38 1.49 8.18 9.41
CA PHE A 38 1.23 9.14 10.47
C PHE A 38 2.10 10.38 10.28
N GLU A 39 1.49 11.53 10.05
CA GLU A 39 2.20 12.81 9.91
C GLU A 39 2.54 13.44 11.28
N PHE A 40 1.69 13.20 12.29
CA PHE A 40 1.84 13.79 13.61
C PHE A 40 1.82 12.72 14.71
N ARG A 41 2.71 12.87 15.69
CA ARG A 41 2.66 12.14 16.96
C ARG A 41 1.60 12.76 17.85
N ASN A 42 0.57 11.99 18.17
CA ASN A 42 -0.45 12.34 19.16
C ASN A 42 -0.67 11.15 20.11
N ARG A 43 -1.53 11.31 21.13
CA ARG A 43 -1.77 10.24 22.13
C ARG A 43 -2.17 8.89 21.51
N VAL A 44 -2.88 8.90 20.38
CA VAL A 44 -3.35 7.69 19.69
C VAL A 44 -2.24 7.08 18.82
N THR A 45 -1.55 7.90 18.02
CA THR A 45 -0.51 7.43 17.08
C THR A 45 0.82 7.12 17.76
N ASN A 46 1.08 7.71 18.93
CA ASN A 46 2.37 7.58 19.63
C ASN A 46 2.68 6.12 20.00
N ARG A 47 1.68 5.35 20.42
CA ARG A 47 1.87 3.94 20.77
C ARG A 47 2.33 3.15 19.53
N THR A 48 1.61 3.25 18.41
CA THR A 48 1.98 2.53 17.18
C THR A 48 3.34 2.98 16.66
N LEU A 49 3.59 4.29 16.61
CA LEU A 49 4.88 4.83 16.16
C LEU A 49 6.06 4.40 17.04
N THR A 50 5.84 4.19 18.34
CA THR A 50 6.89 3.78 19.28
C THR A 50 7.21 2.29 19.16
N TYR A 51 6.20 1.43 19.02
CA TYR A 51 6.38 -0.03 19.08
C TYR A 51 6.45 -0.72 17.71
N SER A 52 5.87 -0.12 16.67
CA SER A 52 5.78 -0.71 15.34
C SER A 52 6.32 0.20 14.23
N GLY A 53 6.62 1.45 14.56
CA GLY A 53 7.04 2.47 13.60
C GLY A 53 5.90 2.96 12.72
N ASN A 54 6.24 3.60 11.59
CA ASN A 54 5.27 4.19 10.66
C ASN A 54 4.86 3.21 9.53
N ARG A 55 3.81 3.55 8.80
CA ARG A 55 3.21 2.77 7.71
C ARG A 55 4.00 2.92 6.42
N ILE A 56 4.87 1.95 6.13
CA ILE A 56 5.78 1.97 4.98
C ILE A 56 5.11 1.59 3.65
N ALA A 57 3.97 0.90 3.70
CA ALA A 57 3.22 0.49 2.51
C ALA A 57 1.75 0.23 2.86
N SER A 58 0.93 0.17 1.84
CA SER A 58 -0.51 -0.02 1.93
C SER A 58 -0.95 -1.11 0.96
N PHE A 59 -1.88 -1.94 1.43
CA PHE A 59 -2.45 -3.05 0.66
C PHE A 59 -3.98 -3.00 0.78
N LEU A 60 -4.63 -2.59 -0.30
CA LEU A 60 -6.07 -2.40 -0.37
C LEU A 60 -6.68 -3.46 -1.27
N ILE A 61 -7.68 -4.18 -0.77
CA ILE A 61 -8.40 -5.22 -1.50
C ILE A 61 -9.81 -4.74 -1.76
N TYR A 62 -10.27 -4.83 -3.00
CA TYR A 62 -11.67 -4.59 -3.36
C TYR A 62 -12.51 -5.85 -3.14
N LEU A 63 -13.53 -5.76 -2.30
CA LEU A 63 -14.38 -6.91 -1.92
C LEU A 63 -15.73 -6.91 -2.63
N SER A 64 -16.13 -5.78 -3.21
CA SER A 64 -17.35 -5.65 -4.03
C SER A 64 -17.03 -5.14 -5.43
N GLU A 65 -17.97 -5.40 -6.35
CA GLU A 65 -18.05 -4.70 -7.63
C GLU A 65 -18.67 -3.32 -7.41
N VAL A 66 -18.19 -2.30 -8.10
CA VAL A 66 -18.77 -0.95 -8.08
C VAL A 66 -19.13 -0.57 -9.51
N PRO A 67 -20.43 -0.58 -9.88
CA PRO A 67 -20.84 -0.29 -11.25
C PRO A 67 -20.44 1.09 -11.77
N LEU A 68 -20.42 2.12 -10.90
CA LEU A 68 -20.01 3.47 -11.29
C LEU A 68 -19.48 4.26 -10.09
N GLY A 69 -18.37 4.97 -10.30
CA GLY A 69 -17.70 5.75 -9.26
C GLY A 69 -16.75 4.89 -8.41
N GLY A 70 -16.44 5.32 -7.20
CA GLY A 70 -15.65 4.52 -6.25
C GLY A 70 -14.16 4.32 -6.63
N TYR A 71 -13.67 5.03 -7.64
CA TYR A 71 -12.28 4.98 -8.11
C TYR A 71 -11.27 5.26 -6.98
N MET A 72 -10.07 4.73 -7.12
CA MET A 72 -8.90 5.21 -6.37
C MET A 72 -8.14 6.20 -7.25
N SER A 73 -7.94 7.42 -6.76
CA SER A 73 -7.20 8.47 -7.48
C SER A 73 -5.87 8.73 -6.80
N PHE A 74 -4.81 8.78 -7.59
CA PHE A 74 -3.48 9.29 -7.22
C PHE A 74 -3.19 10.51 -8.11
N PRO A 75 -3.54 11.74 -7.68
CA PRO A 75 -3.50 12.92 -8.54
C PRO A 75 -2.10 13.24 -9.08
N ASP A 76 -1.07 13.14 -8.24
CA ASP A 76 0.31 13.49 -8.61
C ASP A 76 0.90 12.50 -9.62
N LEU A 77 0.46 11.24 -9.58
CA LEU A 77 0.80 10.21 -10.56
C LEU A 77 -0.12 10.24 -11.80
N ARG A 78 -1.16 11.08 -11.79
CA ARG A 78 -2.22 11.13 -12.81
C ARG A 78 -2.88 9.76 -13.05
N LEU A 79 -3.04 8.98 -11.98
CA LEU A 79 -3.66 7.66 -12.03
C LEU A 79 -5.08 7.70 -11.46
N LEU A 80 -5.99 7.03 -12.16
CA LEU A 80 -7.36 6.77 -11.72
C LEU A 80 -7.67 5.30 -11.94
N LEU A 81 -7.86 4.57 -10.85
CA LEU A 81 -7.98 3.12 -10.86
C LEU A 81 -9.42 2.72 -10.55
N HIS A 82 -10.02 1.98 -11.47
CA HIS A 82 -11.37 1.44 -11.30
C HIS A 82 -11.36 0.29 -10.28
N PRO A 83 -12.29 0.27 -9.30
CA PRO A 83 -12.45 -0.86 -8.40
C PRO A 83 -12.86 -2.13 -9.17
N VAL A 84 -12.08 -3.19 -9.08
CA VAL A 84 -12.44 -4.51 -9.65
C VAL A 84 -12.53 -5.51 -8.50
N LYS A 85 -13.63 -6.24 -8.37
CA LYS A 85 -13.79 -7.17 -7.24
C LYS A 85 -12.69 -8.22 -7.24
N ASN A 86 -12.20 -8.55 -6.05
CA ASN A 86 -11.08 -9.47 -5.80
C ASN A 86 -9.72 -8.98 -6.33
N SER A 87 -9.62 -7.78 -6.87
CA SER A 87 -8.32 -7.14 -7.16
C SER A 87 -7.77 -6.45 -5.92
N ALA A 88 -6.46 -6.19 -5.94
CA ALA A 88 -5.79 -5.46 -4.89
C ALA A 88 -4.88 -4.37 -5.48
N LEU A 89 -4.74 -3.29 -4.72
CA LEU A 89 -3.76 -2.24 -4.92
C LEU A 89 -2.69 -2.35 -3.85
N PHE A 90 -1.44 -2.16 -4.27
CA PHE A 90 -0.29 -2.13 -3.39
C PHE A 90 0.61 -0.96 -3.76
N TRP A 91 1.03 -0.19 -2.77
CA TRP A 91 1.99 0.90 -2.96
C TRP A 91 2.83 1.10 -1.71
N TYR A 92 4.04 1.63 -1.89
CA TYR A 92 4.91 2.05 -0.79
C TYR A 92 4.67 3.52 -0.46
N ASN A 93 4.65 3.85 0.83
CA ASN A 93 4.46 5.22 1.31
C ASN A 93 5.78 5.93 1.61
N PHE A 94 6.89 5.22 1.54
CA PHE A 94 8.24 5.72 1.82
C PHE A 94 9.20 5.23 0.75
N THR A 95 10.19 6.03 0.40
CA THR A 95 11.33 5.63 -0.43
C THR A 95 12.16 4.57 0.29
N PRO A 96 13.03 3.85 -0.43
CA PRO A 96 14.01 2.95 0.18
C PRO A 96 14.99 3.61 1.15
N SER A 97 15.27 4.90 0.97
CA SER A 97 16.07 5.71 1.90
C SER A 97 15.31 6.12 3.16
N GLY A 98 14.00 5.85 3.23
CA GLY A 98 13.18 6.13 4.41
C GLY A 98 12.57 7.53 4.42
N HIS A 99 12.65 8.27 3.31
CA HIS A 99 11.89 9.49 3.11
C HIS A 99 10.44 9.16 2.74
N GLN A 100 9.50 10.02 3.12
CA GLN A 100 8.11 9.82 2.71
C GLN A 100 8.00 10.01 1.20
N GLU A 101 7.29 9.11 0.52
CA GLU A 101 7.03 9.24 -0.91
C GLU A 101 6.08 10.43 -1.13
N GLU A 102 6.47 11.35 -2.00
CA GLU A 102 5.75 12.61 -2.18
C GLU A 102 4.55 12.46 -3.10
N GLN A 103 4.61 11.53 -4.06
CA GLN A 103 3.60 11.37 -5.11
C GLN A 103 2.43 10.43 -4.73
N ILE A 104 2.37 9.97 -3.47
CA ILE A 104 1.37 8.99 -2.98
C ILE A 104 0.14 9.62 -2.32
N TRP A 105 -0.11 10.91 -2.55
CA TRP A 105 -1.41 11.49 -2.21
C TRP A 105 -2.50 10.73 -2.93
N HIS A 106 -3.49 10.25 -2.17
CA HIS A 106 -4.55 9.43 -2.73
C HIS A 106 -5.90 9.68 -2.07
N GLN A 107 -6.95 9.36 -2.81
CA GLN A 107 -8.33 9.50 -2.36
C GLN A 107 -9.24 8.43 -2.97
N GLY A 108 -10.27 8.08 -2.22
CA GLY A 108 -11.38 7.28 -2.74
C GLY A 108 -12.44 8.21 -3.32
N CYS A 109 -12.63 8.17 -4.64
CA CYS A 109 -13.68 8.94 -5.31
C CYS A 109 -15.09 8.50 -4.84
N PRO A 110 -16.09 9.39 -4.90
CA PRO A 110 -17.47 9.06 -4.55
C PRO A 110 -18.01 7.86 -5.32
N VAL A 111 -18.71 6.96 -4.63
CA VAL A 111 -19.51 5.91 -5.28
C VAL A 111 -20.75 6.57 -5.90
N VAL A 112 -21.01 6.31 -7.18
CA VAL A 112 -22.18 6.86 -7.87
C VAL A 112 -23.30 5.84 -7.93
N VAL A 113 -22.97 4.57 -8.21
CA VAL A 113 -23.93 3.46 -8.27
C VAL A 113 -23.36 2.26 -7.51
N GLY A 114 -24.21 1.61 -6.70
CA GLY A 114 -23.84 0.43 -5.91
C GLY A 114 -23.19 0.78 -4.57
N GLU A 115 -22.28 -0.06 -4.11
CA GLU A 115 -21.53 0.10 -2.86
C GLU A 115 -20.10 -0.44 -2.99
N LYS A 116 -19.18 0.19 -2.27
CA LYS A 116 -17.76 -0.17 -2.25
C LYS A 116 -17.37 -0.76 -0.91
N TRP A 117 -17.03 -2.04 -0.91
CA TRP A 117 -16.41 -2.73 0.22
C TRP A 117 -14.92 -2.88 -0.04
N ILE A 118 -14.11 -2.49 0.94
CA ILE A 118 -12.65 -2.67 0.89
C ILE A 118 -12.13 -3.27 2.19
N ALA A 119 -11.07 -4.08 2.07
CA ALA A 119 -10.20 -4.41 3.19
C ALA A 119 -8.86 -3.70 2.99
N ASN A 120 -8.48 -2.83 3.93
CA ASN A 120 -7.19 -2.15 3.89
C ASN A 120 -6.25 -2.72 4.96
N LYS A 121 -4.99 -2.92 4.59
CA LYS A 121 -3.93 -3.39 5.47
C LYS A 121 -2.71 -2.49 5.30
N TRP A 122 -2.28 -1.88 6.40
CA TRP A 122 -1.03 -1.11 6.42
C TRP A 122 0.13 -1.98 6.89
N ILE A 123 1.25 -1.85 6.18
CA ILE A 123 2.51 -2.47 6.51
C ILE A 123 3.38 -1.45 7.26
N LEU A 124 3.92 -1.85 8.40
CA LEU A 124 4.65 -1.07 9.39
C LEU A 124 6.15 -1.35 9.29
N SER A 125 6.94 -0.30 9.50
CA SER A 125 8.40 -0.31 9.37
C SER A 125 9.11 -1.34 10.23
N TYR A 126 8.84 -1.41 11.55
CA TYR A 126 9.67 -2.21 12.45
C TYR A 126 9.55 -3.72 12.19
N GLY A 127 8.36 -4.19 11.79
CA GLY A 127 8.16 -5.57 11.37
C GLY A 127 8.82 -5.92 10.02
N ASN A 128 9.33 -4.91 9.31
CA ASN A 128 9.88 -5.03 7.96
C ASN A 128 11.31 -4.49 7.82
N THR A 129 11.95 -4.04 8.90
CA THR A 129 13.30 -3.47 8.91
C THR A 129 14.33 -4.34 8.21
N PHE A 130 14.27 -5.66 8.40
CA PHE A 130 15.23 -6.61 7.85
C PHE A 130 14.73 -7.36 6.61
N VAL A 131 13.51 -7.07 6.16
CA VAL A 131 12.90 -7.76 5.01
C VAL A 131 12.77 -6.84 3.82
N ARG A 132 12.42 -5.57 4.05
CA ARG A 132 12.42 -4.56 3.00
C ARG A 132 13.86 -4.27 2.59
N ARG A 133 14.17 -4.44 1.31
CA ARG A 133 15.49 -4.09 0.76
C ARG A 133 15.69 -2.58 0.77
N CYS A 134 16.90 -2.15 1.10
CA CYS A 134 17.35 -0.79 0.92
C CYS A 134 17.85 -0.56 -0.52
N GLY A 135 17.92 0.70 -0.92
CA GLY A 135 18.55 1.10 -2.18
C GLY A 135 20.08 1.03 -2.08
N VAL A 136 20.75 0.82 -3.21
CA VAL A 136 22.22 0.92 -3.32
C VAL A 136 22.69 2.38 -3.29
N ARG A 137 21.82 3.29 -3.74
CA ARG A 137 22.01 4.73 -3.75
C ARG A 137 20.95 5.38 -2.84
N GLU A 138 21.22 6.57 -2.34
CA GLU A 138 20.30 7.32 -1.48
C GLU A 138 19.03 7.76 -2.24
N ASP A 139 19.17 8.09 -3.52
CA ASP A 139 18.11 8.47 -4.45
C ASP A 139 17.46 7.28 -5.16
N ALA A 140 17.76 6.04 -4.73
CA ALA A 140 17.18 4.85 -5.35
C ALA A 140 15.66 4.83 -5.14
N THR A 141 14.93 4.60 -6.23
CA THR A 141 13.49 4.42 -6.22
C THR A 141 13.12 2.98 -5.85
N GLN A 142 11.84 2.74 -5.57
CA GLN A 142 11.36 1.38 -5.39
C GLN A 142 11.49 0.55 -6.67
N ALA A 143 11.33 1.18 -7.85
CA ALA A 143 11.51 0.54 -9.14
C ALA A 143 12.96 0.05 -9.34
N ASP A 144 13.96 0.84 -8.93
CA ASP A 144 15.37 0.45 -9.01
C ASP A 144 15.66 -0.85 -8.22
N ILE A 145 15.04 -0.99 -7.05
CA ILE A 145 15.17 -2.19 -6.20
C ILE A 145 14.51 -3.40 -6.84
N GLU A 146 13.32 -3.21 -7.41
CA GLU A 146 12.57 -4.27 -8.08
C GLU A 146 13.30 -4.72 -9.34
N GLU A 147 13.90 -3.80 -10.10
CA GLU A 147 14.75 -4.14 -11.23
C GLU A 147 16.00 -4.94 -10.82
N ASP A 148 16.73 -4.51 -9.79
CA ASP A 148 17.87 -5.29 -9.26
C ASP A 148 17.43 -6.68 -8.81
N MET A 149 16.28 -6.77 -8.13
CA MET A 149 15.73 -8.04 -7.69
C MET A 149 15.44 -8.94 -8.88
N MET A 150 14.75 -8.43 -9.90
CA MET A 150 14.36 -9.19 -11.09
C MET A 150 15.56 -9.61 -11.94
N ARG A 151 16.64 -8.80 -12.01
CA ARG A 151 17.87 -9.18 -12.71
C ARG A 151 18.48 -10.49 -12.20
N ARG A 152 18.36 -10.78 -10.90
CA ARG A 152 18.89 -12.02 -10.30
C ARG A 152 18.10 -13.28 -10.66
N TYR A 153 16.91 -13.13 -11.26
CA TYR A 153 16.05 -14.25 -11.67
C TYR A 153 16.00 -14.44 -13.20
N ARG A 154 16.76 -13.66 -13.97
CA ARG A 154 16.81 -13.75 -15.45
C ARG A 154 17.78 -14.83 -15.99
N TYR A 155 18.26 -15.74 -15.14
CA TYR A 155 19.16 -16.84 -15.52
C TYR A 155 18.60 -18.19 -15.09
#